data_AF-A0A0I9TCA6-F1
#
_entry.id   AF-A0A0I9TCA6-F1
#
_cell.length_a   1.000
_cell.length_b   1.000
_cell.length_c   1.000
_cell.angle_alpha   90.00
_cell.angle_beta   90.00
_cell.angle_gamma   90.00
#
_symmetry.space_group_name_H-M   'P 1'
#
loop_
_entity.id
_entity.type
_entity.pdbx_description
1 polymer ?
#
loop_
_entity_poly.entity_id
_entity_poly.type
_entity_poly.pdbx_seq_one_letter_code
_entity_poly.pdbx_strand_id
1 'polypeptide(L)' 'MQVRCVDAAREAARLAARGDERSAIAAARRVAPDGARVQLHQDGDLLVATVTAHSKLLPTLDIAATAVAAAEPPR' A
#
# COMPACT_ATOMS: atom_id res chain seq x y z
N MET A 1 -3.04 -7.82 -11.76
CA MET A 1 -3.31 -7.92 -10.31
C MET A 1 -2.04 -7.64 -9.51
N GLN A 2 -0.97 -8.43 -9.70
CA GLN A 2 0.31 -8.20 -9.02
C GLN A 2 0.88 -6.80 -9.26
N VAL A 3 0.95 -6.33 -10.51
CA VAL A 3 1.41 -4.97 -10.84
C VAL A 3 0.57 -3.91 -10.11
N ARG A 4 -0.76 -4.05 -10.11
CA ARG A 4 -1.67 -3.14 -9.36
C ARG A 4 -1.45 -3.17 -7.84
N CYS A 5 -1.12 -4.32 -7.24
CA CYS A 5 -0.76 -4.37 -5.82
C CYS A 5 0.55 -3.62 -5.56
N VAL A 6 1.57 -3.80 -6.42
CA VAL A 6 2.86 -3.11 -6.30
C VAL A 6 2.69 -1.60 -6.44
N ASP A 7 1.95 -1.14 -7.45
CA ASP A 7 1.71 0.29 -7.68
C ASP A 7 0.93 0.92 -6.52
N ALA A 8 -0.11 0.23 -6.03
CA ALA A 8 -0.89 0.68 -4.89
C ALA A 8 -0.04 0.77 -3.61
N ALA A 9 0.80 -0.24 -3.33
CA ALA A 9 1.68 -0.23 -2.17
C ALA A 9 2.68 0.94 -2.23
N ARG A 10 3.32 1.15 -3.39
CA ARG A 10 4.28 2.25 -3.58
C ARG A 10 3.64 3.61 -3.36
N GLU A 11 2.47 3.84 -3.94
CA GLU A 11 1.78 5.12 -3.81
C GLU A 11 1.31 5.36 -2.37
N ALA A 12 0.85 4.32 -1.69
CA ALA A 12 0.48 4.37 -0.29
C ALA A 12 1.68 4.73 0.60
N ALA A 13 2.82 4.04 0.44
CA ALA A 13 4.03 4.32 1.22
C ALA A 13 4.51 5.76 1.02
N ARG A 14 4.54 6.24 -0.23
CA ARG A 14 4.98 7.59 -0.58
C ARG A 14 4.09 8.69 0.02
N LEU A 15 2.77 8.49 0.04
CA LEU A 15 1.84 9.44 0.64
C LEU A 15 1.82 9.36 2.16
N ALA A 16 1.94 8.17 2.73
CA ALA A 16 2.06 7.99 4.17
C ALA A 16 3.33 8.68 4.70
N ALA A 17 4.44 8.59 3.96
CA ALA A 17 5.69 9.27 4.28
C ALA A 17 5.55 10.80 4.40
N ARG A 18 4.51 11.40 3.81
CA ARG A 18 4.18 12.83 3.93
C ARG A 18 3.35 13.18 5.16
N GLY A 19 3.03 12.19 5.99
CA GLY A 19 2.13 12.35 7.13
C GLY A 19 0.64 12.33 6.76
N ASP A 20 0.28 11.98 5.52
CA ASP A 20 -1.13 11.91 5.08
C ASP A 20 -1.59 10.46 4.84
N GLU A 21 -1.78 9.74 5.93
CA GLU A 21 -2.20 8.34 5.92
C GLU A 21 -3.60 8.14 5.27
N ARG A 22 -4.53 9.08 5.48
CA ARG A 22 -5.88 8.98 4.92
C ARG A 22 -5.85 9.08 3.40
N SER A 23 -5.12 10.05 2.86
CA SER A 23 -4.94 10.17 1.41
C SER A 23 -4.17 8.99 0.84
N ALA A 24 -3.18 8.46 1.57
CA ALA A 24 -2.45 7.26 1.18
C ALA A 24 -3.37 6.05 0.98
N ILE A 25 -4.23 5.75 1.97
CA ILE A 25 -5.20 4.64 1.88
C ILE A 25 -6.17 4.87 0.72
N ALA A 26 -6.70 6.10 0.57
CA ALA A 26 -7.63 6.43 -0.49
C ALA A 26 -7.00 6.27 -1.88
N ALA A 27 -5.74 6.71 -2.06
CA ALA A 27 -5.00 6.55 -3.32
C ALA A 27 -4.71 5.09 -3.63
N ALA A 28 -4.24 4.32 -2.64
CA ALA A 28 -3.97 2.90 -2.78
C ALA A 28 -5.22 2.13 -3.23
N ARG A 29 -6.37 2.40 -2.61
CA ARG A 29 -7.65 1.76 -2.97
C ARG A 29 -8.12 2.06 -4.39
N ARG A 30 -7.78 3.21 -4.97
CA ARG A 30 -8.11 3.52 -6.37
C ARG A 30 -7.28 2.70 -7.36
N VAL A 31 -6.04 2.37 -7.00
CA VAL A 31 -5.12 1.62 -7.87
C VAL A 31 -5.23 0.11 -7.66
N ALA A 32 -5.40 -0.31 -6.41
CA ALA A 32 -5.42 -1.71 -5.99
C ALA A 32 -6.56 -2.49 -6.66
N PRO A 33 -6.43 -3.83 -6.80
CA PRO A 33 -7.54 -4.68 -7.22
C PRO A 33 -8.76 -4.55 -6.29
N ASP A 34 -9.96 -4.82 -6.82
CA ASP A 34 -11.20 -4.76 -6.04
C ASP A 34 -11.13 -5.69 -4.81
N GLY A 35 -11.61 -5.19 -3.66
CA GLY A 35 -11.58 -5.94 -2.40
C GLY A 35 -10.20 -6.06 -1.76
N ALA A 36 -9.16 -5.40 -2.30
CA ALA A 36 -7.84 -5.42 -1.70
C ALA A 36 -7.83 -4.78 -0.30
N ARG A 37 -7.12 -5.42 0.63
CA ARG A 37 -6.80 -4.87 1.94
C ARG A 37 -5.53 -4.01 1.81
N VAL A 38 -5.59 -2.80 2.36
CA VAL A 38 -4.44 -1.88 2.45
C VAL A 38 -4.11 -1.74 3.93
N GLN A 39 -2.85 -1.98 4.29
CA GLN A 39 -2.33 -1.83 5.64
C GLN A 39 -1.15 -0.88 5.60
N LEU A 40 -1.15 0.09 6.51
CA LEU A 40 -0.06 1.02 6.72
C LEU A 40 0.44 0.84 8.15
N HIS A 41 1.75 0.88 8.32
CA HIS A 41 2.38 1.02 9.63
C HIS A 41 3.68 1.79 9.51
N GLN A 42 4.12 2.33 10.63
CA GLN A 42 5.40 3.00 10.76
C GLN A 42 6.37 2.09 11.50
N ASP A 43 7.57 1.93 10.94
CA ASP A 43 8.70 1.23 11.55
C ASP A 43 9.87 2.22 11.63
N GLY A 44 10.07 2.81 12.80
CA GLY A 44 11.04 3.89 12.98
C GLY A 44 10.72 5.11 12.10
N ASP A 45 11.63 5.45 11.20
CA ASP A 45 11.47 6.52 10.20
C ASP A 45 10.92 6.02 8.87
N LEU A 46 10.48 4.76 8.79
CA LEU A 46 9.97 4.14 7.57
C LEU A 46 8.45 3.99 7.63
N LEU A 47 7.78 4.33 6.54
CA LEU A 47 6.37 4.07 6.31
C LEU A 47 6.26 2.87 5.39
N VAL A 48 5.65 1.81 5.93
CA VAL A 48 5.52 0.51 5.26
C VAL A 48 4.07 0.31 4.87
N ALA A 49 3.85 0.09 3.57
CA ALA A 49 2.55 -0.18 3.01
C ALA A 49 2.46 -1.59 2.43
N THR A 50 1.47 -2.35 2.87
CA THR A 50 1.16 -3.67 2.32
C THR A 50 -0.23 -3.65 1.69
N VAL A 51 -0.30 -4.12 0.44
CA VAL A 51 -1.56 -4.29 -0.29
C VAL A 51 -1.73 -5.77 -0.62
N THR A 52 -2.83 -6.36 -0.15
CA THR A 52 -3.16 -7.76 -0.35
C THR A 52 -4.48 -7.88 -1.09
N ALA A 53 -4.51 -8.63 -2.19
CA ALA A 53 -5.70 -8.88 -2.98
C ALA A 53 -5.91 -10.38 -3.21
N HIS A 54 -7.16 -10.82 -3.15
CA HIS A 54 -7.50 -12.21 -3.42
C HIS A 54 -7.48 -12.53 -4.91
N SER A 55 -6.87 -13.65 -5.30
CA SER A 55 -6.76 -14.01 -6.71
C SER A 55 -8.06 -14.58 -7.27
N LYS A 56 -8.65 -13.90 -8.26
CA LYS A 56 -9.82 -14.41 -9.00
C LYS A 56 -9.51 -15.66 -9.83
N LEU A 57 -8.25 -15.88 -10.21
CA LEU A 57 -7.82 -17.03 -11.02
C LEU A 57 -7.34 -18.21 -10.16
N LEU A 58 -6.87 -17.94 -8.94
CA LEU A 58 -6.32 -18.94 -8.03
C LEU A 58 -6.95 -18.70 -6.64
N PRO A 59 -8.19 -19.16 -6.39
CA PRO A 59 -9.00 -18.78 -5.23
C PRO A 59 -8.45 -19.20 -3.85
N THR A 60 -7.34 -19.93 -3.82
CA THR A 60 -6.64 -20.31 -2.58
C THR A 60 -5.42 -19.43 -2.30
N LEU A 61 -5.13 -18.45 -3.18
CA LEU A 61 -3.94 -17.63 -3.12
C LEU A 61 -4.28 -16.15 -3.03
N ASP A 62 -3.59 -15.49 -2.12
CA ASP A 62 -3.53 -14.03 -2.05
C ASP A 62 -2.28 -13.52 -2.78
N ILE A 63 -2.42 -12.37 -3.44
CA ILE A 63 -1.31 -11.62 -4.00
C ILE A 63 -1.09 -10.40 -3.13
N ALA A 64 0.09 -10.36 -2.50
CA ALA A 64 0.52 -9.25 -1.69
C ALA A 64 1.69 -8.50 -2.35
N ALA A 65 1.76 -7.19 -2.10
CA ALA A 65 2.94 -6.38 -2.36
C ALA A 65 3.20 -5.45 -1.17
N THR A 66 4.47 -5.29 -0.83
CA THR A 66 4.92 -4.36 0.22
C THR A 66 5.82 -3.31 -0.40
N ALA A 67 5.65 -2.06 0.00
CA ALA A 67 6.53 -0.96 -0.34
C ALA A 67 6.87 -0.16 0.92
N VAL A 68 8.03 0.51 0.88
CA VAL A 68 8.57 1.25 2.01
C VAL A 68 9.02 2.63 1.52
N ALA A 69 8.80 3.67 2.32
CA ALA A 69 9.29 5.01 2.08
C ALA A 69 9.73 5.67 3.39
N ALA A 70 10.85 6.38 3.40
CA ALA A 70 11.27 7.15 4.57
C ALA A 70 10.33 8.35 4.80
N ALA A 71 10.05 8.65 6.07
CA ALA A 71 9.25 9.79 6.49
C ALA A 71 9.89 11.11 6.03
N GLU A 72 9.07 12.03 5.52
CA GLU A 72 9.53 13.38 5.26
C GLU A 72 9.84 14.09 6.59
N PRO A 73 10.95 14.86 6.68
CA PRO A 73 11.27 15.61 7.88
C PRO A 73 10.17 16.62 8.23
N PRO A 74 9.93 16.90 9.53
CA PRO A 74 9.06 18.00 9.92
C PRO A 74 9.62 19.33 9.39
N ARG A 75 8.73 20.19 8.87
CA ARG A 75 9.08 21.54 8.43
C ARG A 75 9.25 22.50 9.60
#